data_AF-A0A1M2V566-F1
#
_entry.id   AF-A0A1M2V566-F1
#
_cell.length_a   1.000
_cell.length_b   1.000
_cell.length_c   1.000
_cell.angle_alpha   90.00
_cell.angle_beta   90.00
_cell.angle_gamma   90.00
#
_symmetry.space_group_name_H-M   'P 1'
#
loop_
_entity.id
_entity.type
_entity.pdbx_description
1 polymer ?
#
loop_
_entity_poly.entity_id
_entity_poly.type
_entity_poly.pdbx_seq_one_letter_code
_entity_poly.pdbx_strand_id
1 'polypeptide(L)'
;MDDETAEIELARLVESGAKKLIQLYTKLVAEGSSGVPPGGAEFSSVPFPASLMATLQPLVTFLRTLPLPATHPSHPAAAGIQSALKDAQKGYGDMRGAWVRKCLETFGKRVVDRAETIDGVAAGTEVGKWTENMLTVADVRLSSHMEFHITTDHVVIQEEYNLLLDLAPLTTPAAVSTTYATLISPLTNLFTSTLGSLGSLIKRNLNKNTFLALSAYSSLTPLQPRWNDIMSRRADRRENELKEGLHSIRASCLRSFPEFLADIRLAGLGKGGEVGTGLADFTISTVQYLERIPAVQDAAASALLTLGDGNWKMGEGTQIGKTKAAEVDEQTVLQHFTHDVVNATVQSLLTLSRTNKRPAFGAIFLLNNISYLRTQVLVRPRTDVPAILSRPSQELLNSNFRTAKAGYFDANFSPLLQTLVDEKDKGKSAVKEKFTRFFDLLDEVTERHAVARVLTDDPDGRATVADEAVKLVVPSLQRFIQRNLGKEFSKNPQKYIKMPPEEVEALIKGFYSGGSGGSAPTVPAPEKVTNTLLQQAGWGW
;
A
#
# COMPACT_ATOMS: atom_id res chain seq x y z
N MET A 1 -65.63 42.73 -25.87
CA MET A 1 -64.64 43.45 -25.04
C MET A 1 -64.60 42.89 -23.62
N ASP A 2 -65.73 42.40 -23.08
CA ASP A 2 -65.77 41.78 -21.74
C ASP A 2 -65.18 40.36 -21.67
N ASP A 3 -65.29 39.57 -22.76
CA ASP A 3 -64.86 38.16 -22.79
C ASP A 3 -63.31 38.00 -22.75
N GLU A 4 -62.59 38.80 -23.55
CA GLU A 4 -61.12 38.81 -23.60
C GLU A 4 -60.50 39.25 -22.25
N THR A 5 -61.18 40.15 -21.53
CA THR A 5 -60.74 40.60 -20.20
C THR A 5 -60.93 39.49 -19.16
N ALA A 6 -62.05 38.75 -19.23
CA ALA A 6 -62.32 37.61 -18.34
C ALA A 6 -61.35 36.44 -18.58
N GLU A 7 -61.00 36.15 -19.83
CA GLU A 7 -59.99 35.14 -20.18
C GLU A 7 -58.60 35.48 -19.63
N ILE A 8 -58.21 36.75 -19.66
CA ILE A 8 -56.94 37.23 -19.10
C ILE A 8 -56.93 37.10 -17.56
N GLU A 9 -58.03 37.43 -16.89
CA GLU A 9 -58.16 37.27 -15.44
C GLU A 9 -58.12 35.79 -15.01
N LEU A 10 -58.81 34.92 -15.74
CA LEU A 10 -58.78 33.48 -15.50
C LEU A 10 -57.36 32.92 -15.70
N ALA A 11 -56.66 33.34 -16.77
CA ALA A 11 -55.28 32.93 -17.01
C ALA A 11 -54.34 33.37 -15.88
N ARG A 12 -54.51 34.59 -15.34
CA ARG A 12 -53.74 35.06 -14.17
C ARG A 12 -54.02 34.22 -12.92
N LEU A 13 -55.26 33.81 -12.70
CA LEU A 13 -55.63 32.96 -11.57
C LEU A 13 -54.98 31.56 -11.70
N VAL A 14 -55.01 30.98 -12.90
CA VAL A 14 -54.35 29.70 -13.22
C VAL A 14 -52.84 29.81 -12.99
N GLU A 15 -52.20 30.88 -13.46
CA GLU A 15 -50.77 31.11 -13.25
C GLU A 15 -50.41 31.22 -11.76
N SER A 16 -51.20 31.98 -10.99
CA SER A 16 -50.99 32.17 -9.56
C SER A 16 -51.17 30.88 -8.77
N GLY A 17 -52.22 30.10 -9.08
CA GLY A 17 -52.47 28.79 -8.49
C GLY A 17 -51.33 27.80 -8.77
N ALA A 18 -50.88 27.72 -10.03
CA ALA A 18 -49.75 26.90 -10.43
C ALA A 18 -48.47 27.27 -9.66
N LYS A 19 -48.14 28.57 -9.57
CA LYS A 19 -46.96 29.04 -8.82
C LYS A 19 -47.01 28.66 -7.34
N LYS A 20 -48.18 28.69 -6.69
CA LYS A 20 -48.33 28.23 -5.28
C LYS A 20 -48.10 26.73 -5.13
N LEU A 21 -48.58 25.92 -6.06
CA LEU A 21 -48.33 24.46 -6.05
C LEU A 21 -46.86 24.13 -6.31
N ILE A 22 -46.21 24.89 -7.20
CA ILE A 22 -44.77 24.79 -7.45
C ILE A 22 -43.97 25.18 -6.19
N GLN A 23 -44.38 26.23 -5.47
CA GLN A 23 -43.78 26.59 -4.18
C GLN A 23 -43.94 25.48 -3.14
N LEU A 24 -45.12 24.83 -3.07
CA LEU A 24 -45.33 23.68 -2.19
C LEU A 24 -44.39 22.53 -2.55
N TYR A 25 -44.22 22.22 -3.83
CA TYR A 25 -43.25 21.23 -4.31
C TYR A 25 -41.82 21.56 -3.83
N THR A 26 -41.35 22.79 -4.07
CA THR A 26 -40.01 23.23 -3.64
C THR A 26 -39.84 23.13 -2.13
N LYS A 27 -40.87 23.49 -1.34
CA LYS A 27 -40.84 23.39 0.13
C LYS A 27 -40.68 21.94 0.60
N LEU A 28 -41.46 21.02 0.05
CA LEU A 28 -41.42 19.60 0.43
C LEU A 28 -40.09 18.94 0.03
N VAL A 29 -39.53 19.32 -1.13
CA VAL A 29 -38.19 18.88 -1.55
C VAL A 29 -37.12 19.41 -0.60
N ALA A 30 -37.22 20.69 -0.19
CA ALA A 30 -36.29 21.29 0.77
C ALA A 30 -36.31 20.55 2.12
N GLU A 31 -37.50 20.22 2.62
CA GLU A 31 -37.68 19.44 3.85
C GLU A 31 -36.98 18.07 3.76
N GLY A 32 -37.18 17.34 2.67
CA GLY A 32 -36.53 16.04 2.43
C GLY A 32 -35.04 16.11 2.08
N SER A 33 -34.49 17.32 1.93
CA SER A 33 -33.07 17.60 1.62
C SER A 33 -32.37 18.31 2.78
N SER A 34 -32.88 18.13 3.99
CA SER A 34 -32.39 18.77 5.20
C SER A 34 -32.31 17.77 6.35
N GLY A 35 -31.68 18.17 7.46
CA GLY A 35 -31.55 17.36 8.66
C GLY A 35 -30.11 17.12 9.09
N VAL A 36 -29.92 16.08 9.90
CA VAL A 36 -28.62 15.64 10.41
C VAL A 36 -28.04 14.58 9.47
N PRO A 37 -26.87 14.83 8.84
CA PRO A 37 -26.20 13.83 8.02
C PRO A 37 -25.88 12.57 8.83
N PRO A 38 -25.73 11.41 8.18
CA PRO A 38 -25.37 10.18 8.87
C PRO A 38 -24.00 10.35 9.55
N GLY A 39 -23.93 10.00 10.82
CA GLY A 39 -22.70 9.97 11.61
C GLY A 39 -22.27 8.52 11.84
N GLY A 40 -20.96 8.26 11.88
CA GLY A 40 -20.44 6.94 12.19
C GLY A 40 -19.22 6.54 11.38
N ALA A 41 -18.70 5.36 11.69
CA ALA A 41 -17.56 4.75 11.02
C ALA A 41 -17.94 3.97 9.75
N GLU A 42 -19.19 3.64 9.54
CA GLU A 42 -19.63 2.87 8.37
C GLU A 42 -20.53 3.72 7.50
N PHE A 43 -20.48 3.44 6.20
CA PHE A 43 -21.32 4.13 5.23
C PHE A 43 -22.79 3.79 5.51
N SER A 44 -23.63 4.81 5.53
CA SER A 44 -25.07 4.68 5.67
C SER A 44 -25.74 5.61 4.66
N SER A 45 -26.67 5.06 3.87
CA SER A 45 -27.49 5.84 2.97
C SER A 45 -28.59 6.56 3.75
N VAL A 46 -28.92 7.78 3.32
CA VAL A 46 -30.07 8.52 3.86
C VAL A 46 -31.15 8.60 2.77
N PRO A 47 -32.14 7.70 2.79
CA PRO A 47 -33.19 7.69 1.80
C PRO A 47 -34.08 8.94 1.92
N PHE A 48 -34.74 9.31 0.83
CA PHE A 48 -35.72 10.39 0.86
C PHE A 48 -36.93 9.98 1.72
N PRO A 49 -37.46 10.85 2.61
CA PRO A 49 -38.53 10.47 3.54
C PRO A 49 -39.80 9.96 2.84
N ALA A 50 -40.24 8.75 3.17
CA ALA A 50 -41.42 8.12 2.56
C ALA A 50 -42.72 8.92 2.81
N SER A 51 -42.84 9.59 3.96
CA SER A 51 -43.96 10.47 4.28
C SER A 51 -44.07 11.66 3.31
N LEU A 52 -42.94 12.23 2.91
CA LEU A 52 -42.89 13.30 1.92
C LEU A 52 -43.17 12.77 0.52
N MET A 53 -42.69 11.56 0.18
CA MET A 53 -43.00 10.91 -1.10
C MET A 53 -44.50 10.74 -1.32
N ALA A 54 -45.24 10.32 -0.28
CA ALA A 54 -46.70 10.14 -0.35
C ALA A 54 -47.46 11.43 -0.72
N THR A 55 -46.88 12.60 -0.42
CA THR A 55 -47.45 13.91 -0.77
C THR A 55 -46.89 14.45 -2.10
N LEU A 56 -45.59 14.27 -2.34
CA LEU A 56 -44.89 14.78 -3.52
C LEU A 56 -45.31 14.05 -4.80
N GLN A 57 -45.54 12.74 -4.77
CA GLN A 57 -45.90 11.96 -5.97
C GLN A 57 -47.23 12.42 -6.62
N PRO A 58 -48.35 12.55 -5.87
CA PRO A 58 -49.58 13.12 -6.42
C PRO A 58 -49.40 14.57 -6.90
N LEU A 59 -48.65 15.39 -6.15
CA LEU A 59 -48.39 16.78 -6.51
C LEU A 59 -47.62 16.89 -7.83
N VAL A 60 -46.53 16.14 -8.00
CA VAL A 60 -45.74 16.11 -9.25
C VAL A 60 -46.57 15.58 -10.42
N THR A 61 -47.38 14.55 -10.19
CA THR A 61 -48.33 14.04 -11.19
C THR A 61 -49.26 15.14 -11.68
N PHE A 62 -49.80 15.97 -10.78
CA PHE A 62 -50.62 17.12 -11.16
C PHE A 62 -49.80 18.23 -11.86
N LEU A 63 -48.60 18.56 -11.37
CA LEU A 63 -47.76 19.59 -12.00
C LEU A 63 -47.41 19.25 -13.46
N ARG A 64 -47.30 17.96 -13.79
CA ARG A 64 -47.08 17.47 -15.16
C ARG A 64 -48.26 17.72 -16.10
N THR A 65 -49.47 17.97 -15.58
CA THR A 65 -50.66 18.25 -16.40
C THR A 65 -50.88 19.74 -16.67
N LEU A 66 -50.05 20.63 -16.10
CA LEU A 66 -50.21 22.07 -16.27
C LEU A 66 -49.98 22.51 -17.73
N PRO A 67 -50.63 23.60 -18.19
CA PRO A 67 -50.46 24.08 -19.56
C PRO A 67 -49.04 24.61 -19.77
N LEU A 68 -48.34 24.07 -20.77
CA LEU A 68 -47.01 24.50 -21.19
C LEU A 68 -47.07 25.00 -22.64
N PRO A 69 -46.14 25.86 -23.10
CA PRO A 69 -46.19 26.38 -24.48
C PRO A 69 -46.18 25.28 -25.56
N ALA A 70 -45.58 24.11 -25.26
CA ALA A 70 -45.57 22.97 -26.17
C ALA A 70 -46.92 22.24 -26.28
N THR A 71 -47.77 22.30 -25.25
CA THR A 71 -49.07 21.63 -25.21
C THR A 71 -50.23 22.60 -25.43
N HIS A 72 -50.07 23.86 -25.01
CA HIS A 72 -51.07 24.92 -25.04
C HIS A 72 -50.41 26.24 -25.50
N PRO A 73 -50.03 26.36 -26.79
CA PRO A 73 -49.25 27.49 -27.30
C PRO A 73 -49.99 28.84 -27.23
N SER A 74 -51.33 28.82 -27.21
CA SER A 74 -52.18 30.00 -27.14
C SER A 74 -52.58 30.41 -25.71
N HIS A 75 -52.23 29.62 -24.68
CA HIS A 75 -52.67 29.90 -23.31
C HIS A 75 -51.77 30.99 -22.66
N PRO A 76 -52.32 32.14 -22.23
CA PRO A 76 -51.51 33.27 -21.74
C PRO A 76 -50.58 32.95 -20.55
N ALA A 77 -51.01 32.06 -19.63
CA ALA A 77 -50.21 31.65 -18.47
C ALA A 77 -49.08 30.64 -18.78
N ALA A 78 -49.06 30.01 -19.96
CA ALA A 78 -48.23 28.83 -20.20
C ALA A 78 -46.73 29.11 -20.08
N ALA A 79 -46.29 30.28 -20.58
CA ALA A 79 -44.89 30.68 -20.49
C ALA A 79 -44.45 30.94 -19.03
N GLY A 80 -45.29 31.60 -18.24
CA GLY A 80 -45.03 31.87 -16.82
C GLY A 80 -44.95 30.60 -15.98
N ILE A 81 -45.85 29.64 -16.24
CA ILE A 81 -45.85 28.32 -15.58
C ILE A 81 -44.60 27.53 -15.96
N GLN A 82 -44.24 27.48 -17.24
CA GLN A 82 -43.04 26.78 -17.70
C GLN A 82 -41.78 27.35 -17.04
N SER A 83 -41.66 28.67 -16.93
CA SER A 83 -40.53 29.31 -16.23
C SER A 83 -40.45 28.88 -14.76
N ALA A 84 -41.58 28.95 -14.05
CA ALA A 84 -41.63 28.55 -12.64
C ALA A 84 -41.28 27.06 -12.43
N LEU A 85 -41.72 26.17 -13.32
CA LEU A 85 -41.37 24.75 -13.27
C LEU A 85 -39.88 24.51 -13.53
N LYS A 86 -39.27 25.24 -14.48
CA LYS A 86 -37.82 25.16 -14.74
C LYS A 86 -37.02 25.58 -13.51
N ASP A 87 -37.39 26.70 -12.87
CA ASP A 87 -36.72 27.19 -11.68
C ASP A 87 -36.85 26.22 -10.49
N ALA A 88 -38.05 25.68 -10.28
CA ALA A 88 -38.29 24.72 -9.20
C ALA A 88 -37.56 23.40 -9.40
N GLN A 89 -37.50 22.88 -10.63
CA GLN A 89 -36.77 21.65 -10.93
C GLN A 89 -35.26 21.85 -10.86
N LYS A 90 -34.73 23.01 -11.28
CA LYS A 90 -33.33 23.37 -11.02
C LYS A 90 -33.04 23.40 -9.52
N GLY A 91 -33.92 24.04 -8.75
CA GLY A 91 -33.84 24.08 -7.28
C GLY A 91 -33.87 22.69 -6.63
N TYR A 92 -34.63 21.74 -7.19
CA TYR A 92 -34.56 20.33 -6.76
C TYR A 92 -33.13 19.79 -6.90
N GLY A 93 -32.51 19.96 -8.07
CA GLY A 93 -31.13 19.52 -8.32
C GLY A 93 -30.14 20.13 -7.32
N ASP A 94 -30.23 21.45 -7.10
CA ASP A 94 -29.37 22.18 -6.15
C ASP A 94 -29.52 21.65 -4.71
N MET A 95 -30.76 21.52 -4.23
CA MET A 95 -31.04 21.07 -2.85
C MET A 95 -30.64 19.61 -2.63
N ARG A 96 -30.99 18.70 -3.56
CA ARG A 96 -30.60 17.29 -3.47
C ARG A 96 -29.09 17.12 -3.54
N GLY A 97 -28.44 17.75 -4.52
CA GLY A 97 -26.98 17.66 -4.68
C GLY A 97 -26.22 18.16 -3.46
N ALA A 98 -26.65 19.30 -2.88
CA ALA A 98 -26.05 19.84 -1.67
C ALA A 98 -26.25 18.91 -0.45
N TRP A 99 -27.45 18.34 -0.29
CA TRP A 99 -27.75 17.39 0.78
C TRP A 99 -26.91 16.12 0.68
N VAL A 100 -26.86 15.52 -0.50
CA VAL A 100 -26.09 14.28 -0.76
C VAL A 100 -24.59 14.53 -0.52
N ARG A 101 -24.06 15.65 -1.01
CA ARG A 101 -22.67 16.06 -0.72
C ARG A 101 -22.41 16.11 0.79
N LYS A 102 -23.32 16.73 1.56
CA LYS A 102 -23.19 16.84 3.02
C LYS A 102 -23.19 15.48 3.70
N CYS A 103 -23.98 14.52 3.22
CA CYS A 103 -24.00 13.15 3.72
C CYS A 103 -22.71 12.37 3.44
N LEU A 104 -22.02 12.68 2.33
CA LEU A 104 -20.79 11.98 1.91
C LEU A 104 -19.50 12.64 2.40
N GLU A 105 -19.55 13.92 2.78
CA GLU A 105 -18.37 14.73 3.09
C GLU A 105 -17.52 14.16 4.23
N THR A 106 -18.16 13.70 5.31
CA THR A 106 -17.49 13.10 6.47
C THR A 106 -16.71 11.85 6.09
N PHE A 107 -17.27 11.01 5.21
CA PHE A 107 -16.61 9.81 4.73
C PHE A 107 -15.41 10.16 3.84
N GLY A 108 -15.54 11.17 2.97
CA GLY A 108 -14.43 11.65 2.14
C GLY A 108 -13.25 12.15 2.98
N LYS A 109 -13.50 12.98 4.01
CA LYS A 109 -12.47 13.44 4.96
C LYS A 109 -11.79 12.26 5.66
N ARG A 110 -12.59 11.30 6.13
CA ARG A 110 -12.08 10.12 6.83
C ARG A 110 -11.16 9.26 5.99
N VAL A 111 -11.42 9.12 4.68
CA VAL A 111 -10.50 8.41 3.77
C VAL A 111 -9.14 9.09 3.72
N VAL A 112 -9.10 10.43 3.67
CA VAL A 112 -7.84 11.20 3.68
C VAL A 112 -7.10 11.03 5.00
N ASP A 113 -7.80 11.20 6.13
CA ASP A 113 -7.20 11.12 7.47
C ASP A 113 -6.66 9.70 7.76
N ARG A 114 -7.40 8.67 7.35
CA ARG A 114 -6.99 7.28 7.53
C ARG A 114 -5.81 6.91 6.64
N ALA A 115 -5.70 7.49 5.45
CA ALA A 115 -4.59 7.20 4.54
C ALA A 115 -3.20 7.49 5.13
N GLU A 116 -3.09 8.36 6.16
CA GLU A 116 -1.83 8.60 6.87
C GLU A 116 -1.53 7.60 7.99
N THR A 117 -2.55 6.90 8.49
CA THR A 117 -2.51 6.13 9.75
C THR A 117 -2.62 4.62 9.56
N ILE A 118 -3.30 4.15 8.52
CA ILE A 118 -3.46 2.72 8.23
C ILE A 118 -2.49 2.24 7.15
N ASP A 119 -2.45 0.93 6.91
CA ASP A 119 -1.66 0.36 5.84
C ASP A 119 -2.05 0.93 4.46
N GLY A 120 -1.06 1.22 3.62
CA GLY A 120 -1.27 1.84 2.32
C GLY A 120 -2.20 1.04 1.40
N VAL A 121 -2.13 -0.29 1.40
CA VAL A 121 -3.02 -1.11 0.57
C VAL A 121 -4.46 -0.97 1.06
N ALA A 122 -4.68 -1.09 2.37
CA ALA A 122 -6.01 -0.92 2.97
C ALA A 122 -6.59 0.48 2.73
N ALA A 123 -5.76 1.53 2.86
CA ALA A 123 -6.16 2.89 2.57
C ALA A 123 -6.58 3.08 1.10
N GLY A 124 -5.83 2.52 0.14
CA GLY A 124 -6.22 2.58 -1.27
C GLY A 124 -7.55 1.87 -1.56
N THR A 125 -7.83 0.76 -0.88
CA THR A 125 -9.12 0.07 -0.98
C THR A 125 -10.26 0.90 -0.40
N GLU A 126 -10.04 1.64 0.69
CA GLU A 126 -11.04 2.56 1.26
C GLU A 126 -11.41 3.70 0.28
N VAL A 127 -10.45 4.20 -0.50
CA VAL A 127 -10.71 5.18 -1.57
C VAL A 127 -11.68 4.62 -2.61
N GLY A 128 -11.44 3.37 -3.04
CA GLY A 128 -12.32 2.67 -3.99
C GLY A 128 -13.72 2.48 -3.44
N LYS A 129 -13.84 1.94 -2.22
CA LYS A 129 -15.14 1.74 -1.54
C LYS A 129 -15.92 3.05 -1.37
N TRP A 130 -15.24 4.12 -0.97
CA TRP A 130 -15.88 5.42 -0.85
C TRP A 130 -16.40 5.94 -2.21
N THR A 131 -15.62 5.77 -3.27
CA THR A 131 -16.03 6.14 -4.64
C THR A 131 -17.22 5.30 -5.10
N GLU A 132 -17.22 4.00 -4.80
CA GLU A 132 -18.33 3.10 -5.10
C GLU A 132 -19.60 3.49 -4.34
N ASN A 133 -19.50 3.86 -3.07
CA ASN A 133 -20.63 4.37 -2.28
C ASN A 133 -21.19 5.66 -2.88
N MET A 134 -20.33 6.58 -3.30
CA MET A 134 -20.75 7.81 -3.98
C MET A 134 -21.49 7.51 -5.29
N LEU A 135 -20.95 6.61 -6.12
CA LEU A 135 -21.62 6.19 -7.35
C LEU A 135 -22.96 5.54 -7.04
N THR A 136 -23.03 4.70 -6.01
CA THR A 136 -24.26 4.00 -5.60
C THR A 136 -25.37 4.95 -5.14
N VAL A 137 -25.04 6.05 -4.46
CA VAL A 137 -26.04 7.10 -4.15
C VAL A 137 -26.52 7.82 -5.42
N ALA A 138 -25.62 8.03 -6.39
CA ALA A 138 -25.94 8.74 -7.63
C ALA A 138 -26.63 7.87 -8.71
N ASP A 139 -26.54 6.54 -8.63
CA ASP A 139 -26.94 5.57 -9.66
C ASP A 139 -28.46 5.34 -9.76
N VAL A 140 -28.84 4.44 -10.67
CA VAL A 140 -30.08 3.66 -10.75
C VAL A 140 -29.68 2.21 -10.97
N ARG A 141 -29.92 1.33 -10.01
CA ARG A 141 -29.78 -0.10 -10.12
C ARG A 141 -31.15 -0.65 -10.47
N LEU A 142 -31.33 -0.94 -11.75
CA LEU A 142 -32.25 -1.99 -12.13
C LEU A 142 -31.79 -3.25 -11.39
N SER A 143 -32.66 -3.80 -10.56
CA SER A 143 -32.47 -5.03 -9.78
C SER A 143 -32.35 -6.29 -10.65
N SER A 144 -31.56 -6.25 -11.73
CA SER A 144 -31.36 -7.38 -12.64
C SER A 144 -30.03 -8.13 -12.42
N HIS A 145 -29.13 -7.63 -11.57
CA HIS A 145 -27.88 -8.32 -11.22
C HIS A 145 -27.68 -8.41 -9.70
N MET A 146 -28.60 -9.09 -9.04
CA MET A 146 -28.36 -9.64 -7.70
C MET A 146 -28.86 -11.08 -7.67
N GLU A 147 -28.19 -11.96 -8.40
CA GLU A 147 -28.18 -13.36 -8.03
C GLU A 147 -27.18 -13.53 -6.87
N PHE A 148 -27.72 -14.03 -5.76
CA PHE A 148 -27.03 -14.76 -4.70
C PHE A 148 -26.32 -13.99 -3.57
N HIS A 149 -27.11 -13.36 -2.67
CA HIS A 149 -27.01 -13.66 -1.23
C HIS A 149 -28.28 -13.20 -0.50
N ILE A 150 -29.04 -14.16 0.06
CA ILE A 150 -30.16 -13.89 0.96
C ILE A 150 -29.56 -13.63 2.34
N THR A 151 -29.51 -12.37 2.75
CA THR A 151 -29.52 -11.99 4.17
C THR A 151 -30.53 -10.88 4.37
N THR A 152 -31.40 -11.11 5.34
CA THR A 152 -32.65 -10.43 5.66
C THR A 152 -32.45 -9.03 6.25
N ASP A 153 -31.79 -8.13 5.53
CA ASP A 153 -31.76 -6.69 5.80
C ASP A 153 -31.60 -5.94 4.47
N HIS A 154 -32.71 -5.79 3.73
CA HIS A 154 -32.72 -4.98 2.51
C HIS A 154 -32.62 -3.50 2.90
N VAL A 155 -31.38 -3.00 3.00
CA VAL A 155 -31.11 -1.55 3.00
C VAL A 155 -31.59 -1.00 1.66
N VAL A 156 -32.73 -0.31 1.65
CA VAL A 156 -33.22 0.41 0.49
C VAL A 156 -32.27 1.60 0.26
N ILE A 157 -31.34 1.45 -0.67
CA ILE A 157 -30.54 2.56 -1.16
C ILE A 157 -31.43 3.31 -2.14
N GLN A 158 -31.93 4.49 -1.74
CA GLN A 158 -32.63 5.38 -2.66
C GLN A 158 -31.61 6.01 -3.61
N GLU A 159 -31.88 5.86 -4.88
CA GLU A 159 -31.04 6.25 -6.00
C GLU A 159 -31.46 7.62 -6.54
N GLU A 160 -30.57 8.61 -6.47
CA GLU A 160 -30.93 10.01 -6.74
C GLU A 160 -31.45 10.23 -8.16
N TYR A 161 -30.96 9.47 -9.15
CA TYR A 161 -31.46 9.58 -10.52
C TYR A 161 -32.87 8.97 -10.66
N ASN A 162 -33.20 7.87 -9.96
CA ASN A 162 -34.58 7.34 -9.90
C ASN A 162 -35.51 8.35 -9.23
N LEU A 163 -35.08 8.91 -8.09
CA LEU A 163 -35.85 9.90 -7.37
C LEU A 163 -36.12 11.15 -8.24
N LEU A 164 -35.14 11.57 -9.05
CA LEU A 164 -35.32 12.64 -10.01
C LEU A 164 -36.37 12.29 -11.08
N LEU A 165 -36.34 11.07 -11.64
CA LEU A 165 -37.34 10.64 -12.62
C LEU A 165 -38.75 10.64 -12.03
N ASP A 166 -38.89 10.22 -10.77
CA ASP A 166 -40.16 10.20 -10.07
C ASP A 166 -40.67 11.62 -9.75
N LEU A 167 -39.77 12.52 -9.34
CA LEU A 167 -40.13 13.82 -8.78
C LEU A 167 -39.93 15.01 -9.74
N ALA A 168 -39.44 14.81 -10.96
CA ALA A 168 -39.27 15.89 -11.94
C ALA A 168 -40.63 16.35 -12.52
N PRO A 169 -41.01 17.63 -12.37
CA PRO A 169 -42.20 18.17 -13.03
C PRO A 169 -42.06 18.26 -14.55
N LEU A 170 -40.86 18.53 -15.06
CA LEU A 170 -40.52 18.53 -16.49
C LEU A 170 -39.75 17.25 -16.84
N THR A 171 -40.39 16.37 -17.60
CA THR A 171 -39.92 15.00 -17.90
C THR A 171 -39.19 14.89 -19.23
N THR A 172 -38.97 15.99 -19.95
CA THR A 172 -38.22 15.95 -21.21
C THR A 172 -36.77 15.50 -20.92
N PRO A 173 -36.16 14.65 -21.77
CA PRO A 173 -34.82 14.14 -21.53
C PRO A 173 -33.78 15.25 -21.30
N ALA A 174 -33.89 16.36 -22.02
CA ALA A 174 -33.01 17.52 -21.84
C ALA A 174 -33.19 18.19 -20.46
N ALA A 175 -34.42 18.32 -19.95
CA ALA A 175 -34.67 18.92 -18.64
C ALA A 175 -34.17 18.02 -17.51
N VAL A 176 -34.41 16.71 -17.61
CA VAL A 176 -33.90 15.72 -16.65
C VAL A 176 -32.37 15.71 -16.64
N SER A 177 -31.73 15.62 -17.80
CA SER A 177 -30.26 15.64 -17.93
C SER A 177 -29.65 16.91 -17.31
N THR A 178 -30.21 18.08 -17.63
CA THR A 178 -29.75 19.37 -17.06
C THR A 178 -29.89 19.38 -15.54
N THR A 179 -31.01 18.91 -15.01
CA THR A 179 -31.26 18.87 -13.56
C THR A 179 -30.32 17.91 -12.86
N TYR A 180 -30.07 16.77 -13.49
CA TYR A 180 -29.15 15.77 -12.96
C TYR A 180 -27.71 16.27 -12.97
N ALA A 181 -27.29 17.00 -14.01
CA ALA A 181 -25.99 17.67 -14.04
C ALA A 181 -25.81 18.63 -12.84
N THR A 182 -26.85 19.41 -12.50
CA THR A 182 -26.87 20.26 -11.31
C THR A 182 -26.75 19.42 -10.02
N LEU A 183 -27.49 18.32 -9.91
CA LEU A 183 -27.47 17.43 -8.75
C LEU A 183 -26.09 16.82 -8.50
N ILE A 184 -25.40 16.35 -9.55
CA ILE A 184 -24.12 15.65 -9.40
C ILE A 184 -22.91 16.57 -9.26
N SER A 185 -23.01 17.85 -9.64
CA SER A 185 -21.90 18.80 -9.58
C SER A 185 -21.28 18.94 -8.17
N PRO A 186 -22.06 19.05 -7.07
CA PRO A 186 -21.52 18.99 -5.72
C PRO A 186 -20.78 17.68 -5.38
N LEU A 187 -21.22 16.54 -5.93
CA LEU A 187 -20.55 15.24 -5.72
C LEU A 187 -19.21 15.19 -6.46
N THR A 188 -19.16 15.62 -7.72
CA THR A 188 -17.89 15.62 -8.46
C THR A 188 -16.87 16.58 -7.86
N ASN A 189 -17.33 17.72 -7.32
CA ASN A 189 -16.46 18.64 -6.55
C ASN A 189 -15.93 17.99 -5.26
N LEU A 190 -16.76 17.23 -4.53
CA LEU A 190 -16.31 16.47 -3.37
C LEU A 190 -15.28 15.38 -3.77
N PHE A 191 -15.52 14.70 -4.89
CA PHE A 191 -14.59 13.73 -5.46
C PHE A 191 -13.23 14.34 -5.75
N THR A 192 -13.21 15.41 -6.55
CA THR A 192 -11.98 16.09 -6.97
C THR A 192 -11.20 16.65 -5.78
N SER A 193 -11.87 17.25 -4.79
CA SER A 193 -11.19 17.76 -3.59
C SER A 193 -10.57 16.64 -2.76
N THR A 194 -11.29 15.54 -2.52
CA THR A 194 -10.80 14.39 -1.75
C THR A 194 -9.60 13.73 -2.46
N LEU A 195 -9.73 13.48 -3.76
CA LEU A 195 -8.66 12.88 -4.55
C LEU A 195 -7.45 13.81 -4.70
N GLY A 196 -7.67 15.12 -4.77
CA GLY A 196 -6.62 16.15 -4.76
C GLY A 196 -5.81 16.14 -3.45
N SER A 197 -6.48 16.01 -2.31
CA SER A 197 -5.83 15.85 -1.00
C SER A 197 -5.02 14.55 -0.92
N LEU A 198 -5.59 13.42 -1.34
CA LEU A 198 -4.87 12.15 -1.43
C LEU A 198 -3.67 12.21 -2.38
N GLY A 199 -3.84 12.83 -3.55
CA GLY A 199 -2.77 13.03 -4.52
C GLY A 199 -1.64 13.87 -3.97
N SER A 200 -1.95 14.93 -3.20
CA SER A 200 -0.95 15.74 -2.50
C SER A 200 -0.19 14.94 -1.43
N LEU A 201 -0.90 14.13 -0.65
CA LEU A 201 -0.33 13.24 0.35
C LEU A 201 0.63 12.21 -0.27
N ILE A 202 0.22 11.58 -1.38
CA ILE A 202 1.05 10.62 -2.13
C ILE A 202 2.31 11.32 -2.64
N LYS A 203 2.17 12.49 -3.28
CA LYS A 203 3.30 13.23 -3.87
C LYS A 203 4.30 13.74 -2.82
N ARG A 204 3.83 14.08 -1.62
CA ARG A 204 4.68 14.58 -0.53
C ARG A 204 5.65 13.52 -0.01
N ASN A 205 5.28 12.24 -0.03
CA ASN A 205 6.15 11.14 0.35
C ASN A 205 5.81 9.90 -0.48
N LEU A 206 6.34 9.86 -1.71
CA LEU A 206 6.01 8.81 -2.67
C LEU A 206 6.42 7.45 -2.14
N ASN A 207 7.65 7.31 -1.65
CA ASN A 207 8.18 6.05 -1.11
C ASN A 207 7.30 5.42 -0.03
N LYS A 208 6.83 6.23 0.93
CA LYS A 208 5.91 5.74 1.98
C LYS A 208 4.53 5.37 1.41
N ASN A 209 4.06 6.12 0.43
CA ASN A 209 2.68 6.04 -0.06
C ASN A 209 2.55 5.31 -1.41
N THR A 210 3.59 4.61 -1.88
CA THR A 210 3.57 3.86 -3.15
C THR A 210 2.43 2.85 -3.19
N PHE A 211 2.25 2.08 -2.12
CA PHE A 211 1.19 1.07 -2.05
C PHE A 211 -0.21 1.66 -1.89
N LEU A 212 -0.32 2.86 -1.29
CA LEU A 212 -1.56 3.64 -1.33
C LEU A 212 -1.90 4.04 -2.76
N ALA A 213 -0.93 4.55 -3.53
CA ALA A 213 -1.15 4.94 -4.92
C ALA A 213 -1.53 3.73 -5.80
N LEU A 214 -0.81 2.61 -5.69
CA LEU A 214 -1.09 1.39 -6.44
C LEU A 214 -2.47 0.78 -6.09
N SER A 215 -2.79 0.69 -4.81
CA SER A 215 -4.09 0.16 -4.35
C SER A 215 -5.24 1.09 -4.73
N ALA A 216 -5.08 2.41 -4.61
CA ALA A 216 -6.08 3.37 -5.07
C ALA A 216 -6.30 3.28 -6.59
N TYR A 217 -5.22 3.17 -7.37
CA TYR A 217 -5.31 2.97 -8.82
C TYR A 217 -6.04 1.67 -9.18
N SER A 218 -5.69 0.57 -8.51
CA SER A 218 -6.34 -0.74 -8.66
C SER A 218 -7.85 -0.65 -8.35
N SER A 219 -8.20 0.02 -7.26
CA SER A 219 -9.59 0.08 -6.79
C SER A 219 -10.46 1.05 -7.60
N LEU A 220 -9.87 2.10 -8.16
CA LEU A 220 -10.58 3.12 -8.94
C LEU A 220 -10.75 2.75 -10.42
N THR A 221 -9.83 1.98 -11.00
CA THR A 221 -9.85 1.64 -12.44
C THR A 221 -11.13 0.89 -12.86
N PRO A 222 -11.61 -0.15 -12.13
CA PRO A 222 -12.83 -0.87 -12.48
C PRO A 222 -14.10 -0.01 -12.39
N LEU A 223 -14.07 1.12 -11.67
CA LEU A 223 -15.22 2.02 -11.52
C LEU A 223 -15.42 2.95 -12.73
N GLN A 224 -14.46 3.02 -13.65
CA GLN A 224 -14.49 3.95 -14.78
C GLN A 224 -15.70 3.78 -15.73
N PRO A 225 -16.12 2.56 -16.14
CA PRO A 225 -17.31 2.38 -16.96
C PRO A 225 -18.59 2.86 -16.25
N ARG A 226 -18.70 2.58 -14.95
CA ARG A 226 -19.84 2.99 -14.12
C ARG A 226 -19.86 4.51 -13.92
N TRP A 227 -18.70 5.13 -13.72
CA TRP A 227 -18.58 6.59 -13.70
C TRP A 227 -19.03 7.23 -15.02
N ASN A 228 -18.57 6.70 -16.16
CA ASN A 228 -18.94 7.22 -17.47
C ASN A 228 -20.46 7.19 -17.71
N ASP A 229 -21.13 6.12 -17.26
CA ASP A 229 -22.58 6.05 -17.36
C ASP A 229 -23.27 7.06 -16.44
N ILE A 230 -22.96 7.00 -15.15
CA ILE A 230 -23.67 7.76 -14.12
C ILE A 230 -23.31 9.24 -14.21
N MET A 231 -22.04 9.60 -14.11
CA MET A 231 -21.62 10.99 -13.94
C MET A 231 -21.49 11.77 -15.25
N SER A 232 -21.29 11.09 -16.38
CA SER A 232 -21.10 11.73 -17.68
C SER A 232 -22.31 11.57 -18.60
N ARG A 233 -22.68 10.34 -18.98
CA ARG A 233 -23.72 10.08 -19.99
C ARG A 233 -25.11 10.59 -19.58
N ARG A 234 -25.55 10.30 -18.34
CA ARG A 234 -26.89 10.70 -17.85
C ARG A 234 -27.04 12.21 -17.64
N ALA A 235 -25.93 12.91 -17.42
CA ALA A 235 -25.87 14.36 -17.25
C ALA A 235 -25.49 15.11 -18.53
N ASP A 236 -25.29 14.40 -19.65
CA ASP A 236 -24.76 14.94 -20.91
C ASP A 236 -23.46 15.76 -20.73
N ARG A 237 -22.62 15.33 -19.79
CA ARG A 237 -21.33 15.97 -19.46
C ARG A 237 -20.18 15.29 -20.18
N ARG A 238 -19.20 16.08 -20.60
CA ARG A 238 -17.93 15.60 -21.22
C ARG A 238 -16.79 15.43 -20.21
N GLU A 239 -16.92 16.05 -19.04
CA GLU A 239 -15.93 16.00 -17.97
C GLU A 239 -15.90 14.61 -17.32
N ASN A 240 -14.70 14.19 -16.92
CA ASN A 240 -14.49 12.93 -16.21
C ASN A 240 -13.35 13.05 -15.21
N GLU A 241 -13.73 13.46 -14.00
CA GLU A 241 -12.84 13.72 -12.88
C GLU A 241 -12.12 12.44 -12.42
N LEU A 242 -12.79 11.28 -12.50
CA LEU A 242 -12.17 9.98 -12.19
C LEU A 242 -11.03 9.65 -13.15
N LYS A 243 -11.23 9.89 -14.45
CA LYS A 243 -10.20 9.66 -15.48
C LYS A 243 -9.00 10.58 -15.28
N GLU A 244 -9.22 11.86 -14.99
CA GLU A 244 -8.15 12.82 -14.68
C GLU A 244 -7.41 12.44 -13.40
N GLY A 245 -8.15 12.03 -12.37
CA GLY A 245 -7.62 11.51 -11.12
C GLY A 245 -6.74 10.27 -11.30
N LEU A 246 -7.23 9.28 -12.04
CA LEU A 246 -6.49 8.06 -12.40
C LEU A 246 -5.20 8.38 -13.15
N HIS A 247 -5.23 9.35 -14.07
CA HIS A 247 -4.03 9.79 -14.76
C HIS A 247 -2.98 10.36 -13.77
N SER A 248 -3.42 11.18 -12.81
CA SER A 248 -2.54 11.76 -11.78
C SER A 248 -1.93 10.68 -10.86
N ILE A 249 -2.73 9.71 -10.41
CA ILE A 249 -2.27 8.62 -9.56
C ILE A 249 -1.31 7.71 -10.33
N ARG A 250 -1.65 7.36 -11.58
CA ARG A 250 -0.78 6.55 -12.43
C ARG A 250 0.59 7.19 -12.62
N ALA A 251 0.65 8.51 -12.83
CA ALA A 251 1.92 9.24 -12.94
C ALA A 251 2.79 9.11 -11.67
N SER A 252 2.18 9.04 -10.48
CA SER A 252 2.89 8.75 -9.23
C SER A 252 3.37 7.29 -9.16
N CYS A 253 2.52 6.33 -9.53
CA CYS A 253 2.90 4.91 -9.59
C CYS A 253 4.11 4.68 -10.51
N LEU A 254 4.09 5.25 -11.72
CA LEU A 254 5.18 5.10 -12.71
C LEU A 254 6.52 5.62 -12.19
N ARG A 255 6.51 6.70 -11.42
CA ARG A 255 7.71 7.30 -10.83
C ARG A 255 8.24 6.51 -9.64
N SER A 256 7.36 5.82 -8.91
CA SER A 256 7.73 5.10 -7.69
C SER A 256 8.72 3.94 -7.93
N PHE A 257 8.62 3.24 -9.07
CA PHE A 257 9.50 2.12 -9.40
C PHE A 257 10.98 2.53 -9.59
N PRO A 258 11.32 3.51 -10.46
CA PRO A 258 12.70 3.96 -10.61
C PRO A 258 13.26 4.63 -9.35
N GLU A 259 12.44 5.41 -8.61
CA GLU A 259 12.87 6.04 -7.35
C GLU A 259 13.25 4.98 -6.31
N PHE A 260 12.45 3.94 -6.15
CA PHE A 260 12.74 2.86 -5.22
C PHE A 260 14.07 2.14 -5.53
N LEU A 261 14.35 1.87 -6.81
CA LEU A 261 15.64 1.31 -7.23
C LEU A 261 16.81 2.27 -6.98
N ALA A 262 16.62 3.56 -7.25
CA ALA A 262 17.61 4.59 -6.98
C ALA A 262 17.96 4.67 -5.49
N ASP A 263 16.95 4.59 -4.62
CA ASP A 263 17.12 4.63 -3.17
C ASP A 263 17.93 3.44 -2.64
N ILE A 264 17.65 2.22 -3.15
CA ILE A 264 18.43 1.02 -2.80
C ILE A 264 19.90 1.22 -3.16
N ARG A 265 20.17 1.72 -4.38
CA ARG A 265 21.54 1.94 -4.88
C ARG A 265 22.26 3.03 -4.09
N LEU A 266 21.56 4.12 -3.77
CA LEU A 266 22.09 5.21 -2.96
C LEU A 266 22.44 4.73 -1.55
N ALA A 267 21.61 3.87 -0.96
CA ALA A 267 21.91 3.23 0.33
C ALA A 267 23.19 2.38 0.27
N GLY A 268 23.46 1.74 -0.87
CA GLY A 268 24.68 0.95 -1.12
C GLY A 268 25.98 1.75 -1.17
N LEU A 269 25.93 3.06 -1.45
CA LEU A 269 27.11 3.93 -1.41
C LEU A 269 27.59 4.21 0.02
N GLY A 270 26.70 3.99 1.00
CA GLY A 270 26.97 4.25 2.42
C GLY A 270 27.08 5.74 2.74
N LYS A 271 27.18 6.06 4.04
CA LYS A 271 27.33 7.43 4.55
C LYS A 271 28.78 7.80 4.92
N GLY A 272 29.78 7.04 4.44
CA GLY A 272 31.19 7.22 4.79
C GLY A 272 31.58 6.75 6.21
N GLY A 273 30.69 6.06 6.92
CA GLY A 273 30.93 5.49 8.26
C GLY A 273 31.17 3.97 8.25
N GLU A 274 31.61 3.41 9.37
CA GLU A 274 31.75 1.96 9.54
C GLU A 274 30.37 1.31 9.61
N VAL A 275 30.12 0.34 8.73
CA VAL A 275 28.85 -0.39 8.67
C VAL A 275 28.86 -1.45 9.77
N GLY A 276 27.88 -1.39 10.67
CA GLY A 276 27.68 -2.41 11.70
C GLY A 276 27.36 -3.78 11.09
N THR A 277 27.30 -4.82 11.91
CA THR A 277 27.02 -6.20 11.46
C THR A 277 25.53 -6.53 11.41
N GLY A 278 24.67 -5.62 11.85
CA GLY A 278 23.22 -5.77 11.83
C GLY A 278 22.60 -5.69 10.42
N LEU A 279 21.27 -5.81 10.37
CA LEU A 279 20.52 -5.62 9.15
C LEU A 279 20.55 -4.15 8.73
N ALA A 280 20.74 -3.91 7.44
CA ALA A 280 20.62 -2.58 6.87
C ALA A 280 19.14 -2.20 6.69
N ASP A 281 18.78 -0.97 7.03
CA ASP A 281 17.40 -0.48 6.94
C ASP A 281 16.80 -0.66 5.54
N PHE A 282 17.60 -0.46 4.49
CA PHE A 282 17.14 -0.66 3.12
C PHE A 282 16.86 -2.14 2.80
N THR A 283 17.55 -3.09 3.44
CA THR A 283 17.27 -4.53 3.26
C THR A 283 15.92 -4.89 3.88
N ILE A 284 15.62 -4.36 5.07
CA ILE A 284 14.31 -4.52 5.72
C ILE A 284 13.22 -3.88 4.85
N SER A 285 13.46 -2.66 4.38
CA SER A 285 12.53 -1.92 3.52
C SER A 285 12.28 -2.65 2.19
N THR A 286 13.31 -3.25 1.57
CA THR A 286 13.17 -4.07 0.36
C THR A 286 12.27 -5.29 0.60
N VAL A 287 12.48 -6.02 1.69
CA VAL A 287 11.62 -7.16 2.03
C VAL A 287 10.18 -6.71 2.19
N GLN A 288 9.94 -5.65 2.98
CA GLN A 288 8.58 -5.12 3.19
C GLN A 288 7.92 -4.65 1.88
N TYR A 289 8.70 -4.07 0.96
CA TYR A 289 8.21 -3.67 -0.35
C TYR A 289 7.80 -4.90 -1.17
N LEU A 290 8.68 -5.90 -1.30
CA LEU A 290 8.40 -7.13 -2.04
C LEU A 290 7.21 -7.91 -1.46
N GLU A 291 7.06 -7.95 -0.13
CA GLU A 291 5.94 -8.60 0.55
C GLU A 291 4.58 -7.97 0.20
N ARG A 292 4.55 -6.68 -0.14
CA ARG A 292 3.32 -5.93 -0.44
C ARG A 292 2.91 -5.96 -1.91
N ILE A 293 3.83 -6.25 -2.83
CA ILE A 293 3.54 -6.30 -4.28
C ILE A 293 2.39 -7.26 -4.62
N PRO A 294 2.33 -8.51 -4.09
CA PRO A 294 1.27 -9.45 -4.46
C PRO A 294 -0.15 -8.91 -4.23
N ALA A 295 -0.34 -8.06 -3.21
CA ALA A 295 -1.64 -7.48 -2.90
C ALA A 295 -2.11 -6.41 -3.94
N VAL A 296 -1.19 -5.91 -4.77
CA VAL A 296 -1.45 -4.90 -5.81
C VAL A 296 -0.84 -5.31 -7.15
N GLN A 297 -0.68 -6.61 -7.38
CA GLN A 297 0.06 -7.18 -8.51
C GLN A 297 -0.45 -6.66 -9.86
N ASP A 298 -1.76 -6.69 -10.10
CA ASP A 298 -2.34 -6.28 -11.38
C ASP A 298 -2.06 -4.79 -11.68
N ALA A 299 -2.20 -3.93 -10.66
CA ALA A 299 -1.92 -2.51 -10.80
C ALA A 299 -0.42 -2.24 -11.00
N ALA A 300 0.44 -2.97 -10.30
CA ALA A 300 1.89 -2.86 -10.46
C ALA A 300 2.31 -3.31 -11.87
N ALA A 301 1.83 -4.47 -12.33
CA ALA A 301 2.12 -5.01 -13.66
C ALA A 301 1.61 -4.07 -14.77
N SER A 302 0.37 -3.60 -14.68
CA SER A 302 -0.19 -2.63 -15.62
C SER A 302 0.64 -1.33 -15.68
N ALA A 303 1.07 -0.81 -14.53
CA ALA A 303 1.93 0.37 -14.48
C ALA A 303 3.32 0.10 -15.08
N LEU A 304 3.94 -1.05 -14.78
CA LEU A 304 5.24 -1.45 -15.35
C LEU A 304 5.17 -1.63 -16.88
N LEU A 305 4.12 -2.26 -17.40
CA LEU A 305 3.89 -2.35 -18.85
C LEU A 305 3.78 -0.97 -19.51
N THR A 306 3.14 -0.02 -18.82
CA THR A 306 3.02 1.37 -19.30
C THR A 306 4.36 2.08 -19.33
N LEU A 307 5.20 1.84 -18.31
CA LEU A 307 6.55 2.38 -18.25
C LEU A 307 7.42 1.78 -19.36
N GLY A 308 7.17 0.53 -19.71
CA GLY A 308 7.96 -0.27 -20.63
C GLY A 308 8.99 -1.12 -19.88
N ASP A 309 9.13 -2.39 -20.29
CA ASP A 309 10.03 -3.34 -19.65
C ASP A 309 11.49 -2.81 -19.62
N GLY A 310 12.08 -2.82 -18.43
CA GLY A 310 13.43 -2.30 -18.18
C GLY A 310 13.56 -0.78 -18.09
N ASN A 311 12.55 0.01 -18.45
CA ASN A 311 12.65 1.48 -18.43
C ASN A 311 12.68 2.07 -17.00
N TRP A 312 12.43 1.28 -15.96
CA TRP A 312 12.65 1.68 -14.56
C TRP A 312 14.13 1.87 -14.20
N LYS A 313 15.09 1.48 -15.06
CA LYS A 313 16.54 1.66 -14.85
C LYS A 313 17.08 3.04 -15.23
N MET A 314 16.23 4.08 -15.19
CA MET A 314 16.56 5.44 -15.62
C MET A 314 17.94 5.90 -15.13
N GLY A 315 18.83 6.27 -16.06
CA GLY A 315 20.17 6.78 -15.75
C GLY A 315 21.34 5.80 -15.92
N GLU A 316 21.11 4.51 -16.18
CA GLU A 316 22.20 3.51 -16.37
C GLU A 316 22.75 3.45 -17.81
N GLY A 317 22.54 4.49 -18.63
CA GLY A 317 22.97 4.53 -20.04
C GLY A 317 22.32 3.48 -20.95
N THR A 318 21.51 2.58 -20.39
CA THR A 318 20.77 1.54 -21.13
C THR A 318 19.38 2.10 -21.45
N GLN A 319 19.31 3.01 -22.41
CA GLN A 319 18.08 3.10 -23.20
C GLN A 319 18.02 1.77 -23.95
N ILE A 320 17.15 0.84 -23.55
CA ILE A 320 16.83 -0.31 -24.40
C ILE A 320 16.07 0.28 -25.59
N GLY A 321 16.83 0.77 -26.56
CA GLY A 321 16.33 1.52 -27.69
C GLY A 321 15.38 0.63 -28.45
N LYS A 322 14.12 1.08 -28.61
CA LYS A 322 13.08 0.61 -29.55
C LYS A 322 13.31 -0.80 -30.09
N THR A 323 13.60 -1.76 -29.22
CA THR A 323 13.49 -3.16 -29.59
C THR A 323 12.00 -3.36 -29.50
N LYS A 324 11.34 -3.68 -30.62
CA LYS A 324 9.93 -4.10 -30.57
C LYS A 324 9.87 -5.14 -29.46
N ALA A 325 9.30 -4.75 -28.31
CA ALA A 325 9.15 -5.66 -27.21
C ALA A 325 8.40 -6.85 -27.81
N ALA A 326 8.97 -8.05 -27.72
CA ALA A 326 8.10 -9.21 -27.65
C ALA A 326 7.03 -8.85 -26.62
N GLU A 327 5.75 -9.10 -26.90
CA GLU A 327 4.67 -8.75 -25.96
C GLU A 327 5.01 -9.39 -24.60
N VAL A 328 5.53 -8.57 -23.68
CA VAL A 328 5.88 -9.01 -22.33
C VAL A 328 4.57 -9.01 -21.57
N ASP A 329 4.18 -10.18 -21.07
CA ASP A 329 2.98 -10.29 -20.26
C ASP A 329 3.16 -9.64 -18.87
N GLU A 330 2.05 -9.46 -18.16
CA GLU A 330 2.00 -8.84 -16.83
C GLU A 330 2.85 -9.58 -15.78
N GLN A 331 2.94 -10.90 -15.86
CA GLN A 331 3.74 -11.70 -14.94
C GLN A 331 5.24 -11.54 -15.22
N THR A 332 5.62 -11.60 -16.49
CA THR A 332 7.01 -11.49 -16.94
C THR A 332 7.61 -10.12 -16.61
N VAL A 333 6.89 -9.03 -16.90
CA VAL A 333 7.39 -7.67 -16.58
C VAL A 333 7.58 -7.47 -15.07
N LEU A 334 6.67 -8.04 -14.26
CA LEU A 334 6.75 -7.96 -12.81
C LEU A 334 7.97 -8.75 -12.30
N GLN A 335 8.19 -9.94 -12.86
CA GLN A 335 9.35 -10.77 -12.56
C GLN A 335 10.69 -10.11 -12.95
N HIS A 336 10.74 -9.37 -14.05
CA HIS A 336 11.92 -8.58 -14.43
C HIS A 336 12.18 -7.45 -13.43
N PHE A 337 11.14 -6.71 -13.06
CA PHE A 337 11.27 -5.62 -12.09
C PHE A 337 11.72 -6.12 -10.71
N THR A 338 11.08 -7.18 -10.18
CA THR A 338 11.45 -7.75 -8.88
C THR A 338 12.85 -8.35 -8.90
N HIS A 339 13.28 -8.93 -10.03
CA HIS A 339 14.66 -9.37 -10.23
C HIS A 339 15.65 -8.22 -10.07
N ASP A 340 15.37 -7.07 -10.70
CA ASP A 340 16.23 -5.89 -10.61
C ASP A 340 16.28 -5.32 -9.19
N VAL A 341 15.15 -5.33 -8.46
CA VAL A 341 15.10 -4.93 -7.04
C VAL A 341 15.98 -5.83 -6.18
N VAL A 342 15.85 -7.15 -6.34
CA VAL A 342 16.66 -8.14 -5.61
C VAL A 342 18.14 -7.97 -5.96
N ASN A 343 18.48 -7.87 -7.23
CA ASN A 343 19.85 -7.69 -7.69
C ASN A 343 20.46 -6.38 -7.17
N ALA A 344 19.75 -5.25 -7.28
CA ALA A 344 20.21 -3.97 -6.75
C ALA A 344 20.48 -4.02 -5.24
N THR A 345 19.62 -4.72 -4.49
CA THR A 345 19.78 -4.91 -3.04
C THR A 345 21.04 -5.74 -2.74
N VAL A 346 21.23 -6.85 -3.44
CA VAL A 346 22.42 -7.72 -3.29
C VAL A 346 23.70 -6.96 -3.64
N GLN A 347 23.74 -6.22 -4.75
CA GLN A 347 24.93 -5.44 -5.14
C GLN A 347 25.26 -4.33 -4.15
N SER A 348 24.23 -3.68 -3.60
CA SER A 348 24.40 -2.65 -2.56
C SER A 348 24.98 -3.24 -1.27
N LEU A 349 24.49 -4.40 -0.84
CA LEU A 349 25.04 -5.13 0.30
C LEU A 349 26.49 -5.59 0.06
N LEU A 350 26.79 -6.10 -1.13
CA LEU A 350 28.15 -6.49 -1.52
C LEU A 350 29.11 -5.30 -1.46
N THR A 351 28.69 -4.15 -1.99
CA THR A 351 29.48 -2.91 -1.96
C THR A 351 29.78 -2.51 -0.52
N LEU A 352 28.75 -2.39 0.33
CA LEU A 352 28.91 -2.02 1.74
C LEU A 352 29.83 -3.00 2.50
N SER A 353 29.67 -4.31 2.26
CA SER A 353 30.50 -5.34 2.91
C SER A 353 31.98 -5.20 2.58
N ARG A 354 32.31 -4.84 1.33
CA ARG A 354 33.70 -4.68 0.84
C ARG A 354 34.32 -3.36 1.26
N THR A 355 33.51 -2.32 1.41
CA THR A 355 33.97 -1.00 1.90
C THR A 355 34.20 -0.98 3.42
N ASN A 356 33.81 -2.04 4.13
CA ASN A 356 34.02 -2.14 5.56
C ASN A 356 35.53 -2.25 5.88
N LYS A 357 36.01 -1.43 6.82
CA LYS A 357 37.42 -1.40 7.23
C LYS A 357 37.92 -2.73 7.78
N ARG A 358 37.02 -3.52 8.39
CA ARG A 358 37.32 -4.82 8.97
C ARG A 358 36.66 -5.92 8.13
N PRO A 359 37.41 -6.67 7.30
CA PRO A 359 36.85 -7.67 6.39
C PRO A 359 35.96 -8.72 7.09
N ALA A 360 36.34 -9.15 8.30
CA ALA A 360 35.55 -10.09 9.10
C ALA A 360 34.16 -9.54 9.48
N PHE A 361 34.07 -8.25 9.82
CA PHE A 361 32.78 -7.59 10.11
C PHE A 361 31.96 -7.40 8.84
N GLY A 362 32.60 -7.02 7.73
CA GLY A 362 31.95 -6.95 6.43
C GLY A 362 31.34 -8.29 6.00
N ALA A 363 32.04 -9.40 6.24
CA ALA A 363 31.55 -10.74 5.93
C ALA A 363 30.36 -11.16 6.82
N ILE A 364 30.38 -10.82 8.11
CA ILE A 364 29.24 -11.07 9.02
C ILE A 364 28.03 -10.23 8.59
N PHE A 365 28.23 -8.94 8.33
CA PHE A 365 27.18 -8.04 7.82
C PHE A 365 26.52 -8.60 6.56
N LEU A 366 27.33 -9.03 5.58
CA LEU A 366 26.83 -9.59 4.32
C LEU A 366 26.02 -10.86 4.55
N LEU A 367 26.54 -11.80 5.36
CA LEU A 367 25.84 -13.05 5.67
C LEU A 367 24.49 -12.77 6.35
N ASN A 368 24.45 -11.85 7.32
CA ASN A 368 23.21 -11.50 8.02
C ASN A 368 22.14 -10.95 7.07
N ASN A 369 22.51 -9.99 6.23
CA ASN A 369 21.56 -9.34 5.33
C ASN A 369 21.10 -10.25 4.18
N ILE A 370 22.01 -11.00 3.56
CA ILE A 370 21.65 -11.94 2.49
C ILE A 370 20.80 -13.09 3.03
N SER A 371 21.12 -13.61 4.22
CA SER A 371 20.31 -14.65 4.86
C SER A 371 18.90 -14.14 5.18
N TYR A 372 18.79 -12.94 5.74
CA TYR A 372 17.51 -12.32 6.04
C TYR A 372 16.67 -12.12 4.77
N LEU A 373 17.24 -11.48 3.74
CA LEU A 373 16.58 -11.26 2.45
C LEU A 373 16.09 -12.59 1.85
N ARG A 374 16.98 -13.58 1.74
CA ARG A 374 16.63 -14.91 1.22
C ARG A 374 15.54 -15.59 2.04
N THR A 375 15.60 -15.49 3.36
CA THR A 375 14.66 -16.17 4.25
C THR A 375 13.26 -15.59 4.10
N GLN A 376 13.13 -14.26 4.17
CA GLN A 376 11.83 -13.59 4.10
C GLN A 376 11.21 -13.60 2.70
N VAL A 377 12.02 -13.81 1.66
CA VAL A 377 11.56 -13.73 0.26
C VAL A 377 11.37 -15.12 -0.37
N LEU A 378 12.12 -16.14 0.05
CA LEU A 378 12.09 -17.48 -0.57
C LEU A 378 11.82 -18.63 0.38
N VAL A 379 12.39 -18.63 1.60
CA VAL A 379 12.37 -19.82 2.47
C VAL A 379 11.15 -19.85 3.38
N ARG A 380 10.87 -18.72 4.02
CA ARG A 380 9.75 -18.50 4.93
C ARG A 380 9.06 -17.18 4.59
N PRO A 381 8.52 -17.03 3.38
CA PRO A 381 7.88 -15.79 2.98
C PRO A 381 6.53 -15.62 3.69
N ARG A 382 6.21 -14.37 4.06
CA ARG A 382 4.94 -14.03 4.73
C ARG A 382 3.77 -13.91 3.76
N THR A 383 4.07 -13.56 2.51
CA THR A 383 3.13 -13.44 1.39
C THR A 383 3.65 -14.22 0.20
N ASP A 384 2.90 -14.29 -0.89
CA ASP A 384 3.28 -15.07 -2.08
C ASP A 384 4.35 -14.36 -2.95
N VAL A 385 5.41 -13.86 -2.32
CA VAL A 385 6.56 -13.26 -3.01
C VAL A 385 7.24 -14.23 -4.00
N PRO A 386 7.34 -15.55 -3.73
CA PRO A 386 7.92 -16.48 -4.71
C PRO A 386 7.21 -16.48 -6.07
N ALA A 387 5.89 -16.22 -6.14
CA ALA A 387 5.14 -16.17 -7.40
C ALA A 387 5.56 -15.01 -8.32
N ILE A 388 6.02 -13.91 -7.74
CA ILE A 388 6.47 -12.71 -8.48
C ILE A 388 7.99 -12.71 -8.72
N LEU A 389 8.70 -13.78 -8.38
CA LEU A 389 10.14 -13.91 -8.57
C LEU A 389 10.49 -14.88 -9.69
N SER A 390 11.26 -14.38 -10.66
CA SER A 390 11.84 -15.22 -11.70
C SER A 390 12.79 -16.27 -11.10
N ARG A 391 12.89 -17.44 -11.74
CA ARG A 391 13.86 -18.47 -11.37
C ARG A 391 15.31 -17.95 -11.25
N PRO A 392 15.81 -17.09 -12.17
CA PRO A 392 17.11 -16.44 -12.00
C PRO A 392 17.26 -15.64 -10.70
N SER A 393 16.20 -14.98 -10.22
CA SER A 393 16.22 -14.26 -8.94
C SER A 393 16.38 -15.20 -7.75
N GLN A 394 15.71 -16.35 -7.80
CA GLN A 394 15.82 -17.37 -6.76
C GLN A 394 17.24 -17.98 -6.73
N GLU A 395 17.80 -18.27 -7.90
CA GLU A 395 19.16 -18.78 -8.05
C GLU A 395 20.20 -17.74 -7.60
N LEU A 396 19.99 -16.46 -7.92
CA LEU A 396 20.84 -15.34 -7.48
C LEU A 396 20.91 -15.27 -5.95
N LEU A 397 19.77 -15.33 -5.26
CA LEU A 397 19.71 -15.29 -3.79
C LEU A 397 20.38 -16.51 -3.16
N ASN A 398 20.11 -17.72 -3.67
CA ASN A 398 20.74 -18.95 -3.18
C ASN A 398 22.26 -18.94 -3.41
N SER A 399 22.72 -18.48 -4.57
CA SER A 399 24.14 -18.37 -4.91
C SER A 399 24.86 -17.34 -4.02
N ASN A 400 24.28 -16.17 -3.82
CA ASN A 400 24.85 -15.14 -2.96
C ASN A 400 24.86 -15.56 -1.49
N PHE A 401 23.86 -16.31 -1.02
CA PHE A 401 23.88 -16.87 0.33
C PHE A 401 25.05 -17.85 0.53
N ARG A 402 25.28 -18.76 -0.43
CA ARG A 402 26.45 -19.66 -0.39
C ARG A 402 27.77 -18.89 -0.40
N THR A 403 27.89 -17.89 -1.25
CA THR A 403 29.08 -17.02 -1.35
C THR A 403 29.32 -16.23 -0.06
N ALA A 404 28.27 -15.62 0.51
CA ALA A 404 28.37 -14.87 1.76
C ALA A 404 28.75 -15.77 2.93
N LYS A 405 28.18 -16.98 3.01
CA LYS A 405 28.54 -17.98 4.02
C LYS A 405 29.99 -18.44 3.89
N ALA A 406 30.44 -18.72 2.66
CA ALA A 406 31.84 -19.08 2.40
C ALA A 406 32.79 -17.93 2.78
N GLY A 407 32.46 -16.68 2.41
CA GLY A 407 33.24 -15.50 2.78
C GLY A 407 33.29 -15.25 4.28
N TYR A 408 32.21 -15.55 5.01
CA TYR A 408 32.19 -15.52 6.47
C TYR A 408 33.19 -16.51 7.07
N PHE A 409 33.18 -17.77 6.62
CA PHE A 409 34.11 -18.78 7.10
C PHE A 409 35.56 -18.45 6.72
N ASP A 410 35.79 -17.95 5.51
CA ASP A 410 37.12 -17.57 5.05
C ASP A 410 37.69 -16.42 5.90
N ALA A 411 36.93 -15.33 6.07
CA ALA A 411 37.39 -14.17 6.83
C ALA A 411 37.56 -14.42 8.33
N ASN A 412 36.75 -15.32 8.92
CA ASN A 412 36.77 -15.55 10.37
C ASN A 412 37.61 -16.74 10.81
N PHE A 413 37.66 -17.83 10.02
CA PHE A 413 38.27 -19.08 10.47
C PHE A 413 39.45 -19.55 9.60
N SER A 414 39.56 -19.15 8.33
CA SER A 414 40.69 -19.53 7.47
C SER A 414 42.06 -19.17 8.06
N PRO A 415 42.28 -17.96 8.66
CA PRO A 415 43.54 -17.63 9.31
C PRO A 415 43.93 -18.59 10.44
N LEU A 416 42.95 -19.11 11.21
CA LEU A 416 43.18 -20.13 12.23
C LEU A 416 43.70 -21.42 11.58
N LEU A 417 42.99 -21.90 10.56
CA LEU A 417 43.31 -23.17 9.91
C LEU A 417 44.68 -23.15 9.23
N GLN A 418 45.08 -22.00 8.67
CA GLN A 418 46.40 -21.83 8.06
C GLN A 418 47.54 -22.04 9.05
N THR A 419 47.36 -21.73 10.34
CA THR A 419 48.37 -22.03 11.36
C THR A 419 48.57 -23.53 11.59
N LEU A 420 47.53 -24.34 11.31
CA LEU A 420 47.51 -25.79 11.50
C LEU A 420 47.97 -26.56 10.25
N VAL A 421 48.24 -25.87 9.14
CA VAL A 421 48.78 -26.48 7.92
C VAL A 421 50.25 -26.88 8.14
N ASP A 422 50.59 -28.11 7.75
CA ASP A 422 51.96 -28.61 7.82
C ASP A 422 52.78 -28.05 6.66
N GLU A 423 53.94 -27.49 6.98
CA GLU A 423 55.01 -27.25 6.02
C GLU A 423 56.10 -28.27 6.35
N LYS A 424 56.56 -29.03 5.35
CA LYS A 424 57.63 -30.02 5.56
C LYS A 424 58.86 -29.30 6.14
N ASP A 425 59.47 -29.91 7.15
CA ASP A 425 60.73 -29.50 7.80
C ASP A 425 60.73 -28.18 8.59
N LYS A 426 59.85 -28.04 9.57
CA LYS A 426 59.98 -27.02 10.62
C LYS A 426 60.09 -27.67 12.01
N GLY A 427 61.22 -27.47 12.69
CA GLY A 427 61.57 -28.12 13.95
C GLY A 427 60.62 -27.83 15.12
N LYS A 428 60.87 -28.45 16.30
CA LYS A 428 60.00 -28.39 17.50
C LYS A 428 59.59 -26.96 17.93
N SER A 429 60.42 -25.96 17.68
CA SER A 429 60.11 -24.54 17.97
C SER A 429 58.95 -23.99 17.12
N ALA A 430 58.90 -24.35 15.83
CA ALA A 430 57.86 -23.87 14.93
C ALA A 430 56.48 -24.44 15.29
N VAL A 431 56.42 -25.69 15.78
CA VAL A 431 55.17 -26.30 16.26
C VAL A 431 54.61 -25.54 17.46
N LYS A 432 55.48 -25.10 18.38
CA LYS A 432 55.08 -24.29 19.54
C LYS A 432 54.52 -22.93 19.10
N GLU A 433 55.19 -22.25 18.17
CA GLU A 433 54.75 -20.97 17.63
C GLU A 433 53.40 -21.08 16.91
N LYS A 434 53.18 -22.17 16.16
CA LYS A 434 51.88 -22.46 15.52
C LYS A 434 50.76 -22.61 16.54
N PHE A 435 50.97 -23.33 17.64
CA PHE A 435 49.97 -23.42 18.71
C PHE A 435 49.67 -22.06 19.34
N THR A 436 50.70 -21.29 19.70
CA THR A 436 50.50 -19.94 20.26
C THR A 436 49.69 -19.07 19.30
N ARG A 437 50.09 -19.01 18.02
CA ARG A 437 49.41 -18.22 16.99
C ARG A 437 47.97 -18.68 16.74
N PHE A 438 47.71 -19.99 16.76
CA PHE A 438 46.34 -20.52 16.64
C PHE A 438 45.44 -19.99 17.75
N PHE A 439 45.88 -20.08 19.00
CA PHE A 439 45.07 -19.64 20.13
C PHE A 439 44.93 -18.12 20.21
N ASP A 440 45.97 -17.36 19.87
CA ASP A 440 45.87 -15.90 19.82
C ASP A 440 44.85 -15.44 18.76
N LEU A 441 44.86 -16.08 17.57
CA LEU A 441 43.84 -15.83 16.56
C LEU A 441 42.44 -16.30 16.99
N LEU A 442 42.34 -17.36 17.81
CA LEU A 442 41.07 -17.87 18.32
C LEU A 442 40.47 -16.90 19.33
N ASP A 443 41.32 -16.29 20.16
CA ASP A 443 40.93 -15.21 21.08
C ASP A 443 40.41 -14.01 20.28
N GLU A 444 41.09 -13.59 19.19
CA GLU A 444 40.58 -12.54 18.32
C GLU A 444 39.23 -12.87 17.67
N VAL A 445 39.03 -14.13 17.24
CA VAL A 445 37.73 -14.58 16.69
C VAL A 445 36.65 -14.51 17.76
N THR A 446 36.99 -14.89 19.00
CA THR A 446 36.09 -14.84 20.15
C THR A 446 35.67 -13.41 20.45
N GLU A 447 36.64 -12.48 20.53
CA GLU A 447 36.37 -11.05 20.75
C GLU A 447 35.48 -10.47 19.64
N ARG A 448 35.73 -10.85 18.38
CA ARG A 448 34.90 -10.44 17.24
C ARG A 448 33.46 -10.93 17.40
N HIS A 449 33.25 -12.20 17.71
CA HIS A 449 31.90 -12.76 17.85
C HIS A 449 31.18 -12.32 19.14
N ALA A 450 31.91 -11.84 20.15
CA ALA A 450 31.31 -11.22 21.32
C ALA A 450 30.56 -9.91 20.98
N VAL A 451 31.06 -9.15 20.00
CA VAL A 451 30.45 -7.87 19.58
C VAL A 451 29.65 -7.97 18.28
N ALA A 452 29.96 -8.93 17.41
CA ALA A 452 29.31 -9.13 16.12
C ALA A 452 28.46 -10.40 16.11
N ARG A 453 27.13 -10.22 16.18
CA ARG A 453 26.19 -11.33 16.15
C ARG A 453 25.98 -11.86 14.73
N VAL A 454 25.89 -13.18 14.61
CA VAL A 454 25.65 -13.89 13.34
C VAL A 454 24.23 -14.44 13.35
N LEU A 455 23.45 -14.13 12.32
CA LEU A 455 22.10 -14.66 12.08
C LEU A 455 21.17 -14.55 13.30
N THR A 456 21.08 -13.36 13.90
CA THR A 456 20.28 -13.13 15.13
C THR A 456 18.82 -13.56 14.96
N ASP A 457 18.22 -13.28 13.80
CA ASP A 457 16.81 -13.52 13.52
C ASP A 457 16.52 -14.87 12.83
N ASP A 458 17.54 -15.73 12.68
CA ASP A 458 17.41 -17.04 12.06
C ASP A 458 18.08 -18.13 12.92
N PRO A 459 17.37 -18.68 13.93
CA PRO A 459 17.95 -19.65 14.85
C PRO A 459 18.39 -20.94 14.15
N ASP A 460 17.65 -21.40 13.13
CA ASP A 460 17.95 -22.61 12.38
C ASP A 460 19.20 -22.45 11.52
N GLY A 461 19.29 -21.33 10.79
CA GLY A 461 20.48 -20.97 10.03
C GLY A 461 21.69 -20.75 10.94
N ARG A 462 21.50 -20.10 12.09
CA ARG A 462 22.55 -19.90 13.09
C ARG A 462 23.08 -21.21 13.65
N ALA A 463 22.21 -22.17 13.99
CA ALA A 463 22.61 -23.51 14.43
C ALA A 463 23.41 -24.24 13.33
N THR A 464 22.97 -24.14 12.07
CA THR A 464 23.67 -24.74 10.93
C THR A 464 25.08 -24.14 10.77
N VAL A 465 25.22 -22.81 10.87
CA VAL A 465 26.53 -22.14 10.79
C VAL A 465 27.42 -22.53 11.97
N ALA A 466 26.86 -22.68 13.17
CA ALA A 466 27.60 -23.13 14.35
C ALA A 466 28.18 -24.54 14.15
N ASP A 467 27.36 -25.49 13.69
CA ASP A 467 27.80 -26.85 13.41
C ASP A 467 28.87 -26.91 12.31
N GLU A 468 28.73 -26.10 11.27
CA GLU A 468 29.73 -26.01 10.20
C GLU A 468 31.05 -25.40 10.70
N ALA A 469 31.01 -24.37 11.56
CA ALA A 469 32.20 -23.79 12.19
C ALA A 469 32.96 -24.83 13.02
N VAL A 470 32.23 -25.60 13.84
CA VAL A 470 32.79 -26.70 14.63
C VAL A 470 33.42 -27.75 13.74
N LYS A 471 32.70 -28.22 12.71
CA LYS A 471 33.19 -29.24 11.76
C LYS A 471 34.41 -28.78 10.98
N LEU A 472 34.59 -27.47 10.80
CA LEU A 472 35.74 -26.90 10.13
C LEU A 472 36.99 -26.85 11.04
N VAL A 473 36.84 -26.34 12.27
CA VAL A 473 37.96 -26.04 13.16
C VAL A 473 38.39 -27.24 14.00
N VAL A 474 37.45 -27.93 14.64
CA VAL A 474 37.74 -28.93 15.69
C VAL A 474 38.50 -30.14 15.13
N PRO A 475 38.09 -30.77 14.01
CA PRO A 475 38.83 -31.90 13.44
C PRO A 475 40.25 -31.52 12.98
N SER A 476 40.43 -30.29 12.50
CA SER A 476 41.73 -29.76 12.07
C SER A 476 42.69 -29.64 13.26
N LEU A 477 42.21 -29.08 14.37
CA LEU A 477 42.96 -28.97 15.62
C LEU A 477 43.29 -30.35 16.21
N GLN A 478 42.32 -31.27 16.28
CA GLN A 478 42.51 -32.63 16.78
C GLN A 478 43.62 -33.36 16.02
N ARG A 479 43.58 -33.33 14.68
CA ARG A 479 44.61 -33.97 13.84
C ARG A 479 45.99 -33.35 14.07
N PHE A 480 46.06 -32.02 14.22
CA PHE A 480 47.32 -31.33 14.49
C PHE A 480 47.90 -31.68 15.86
N ILE A 481 47.06 -31.76 16.90
CA ILE A 481 47.45 -32.18 18.25
C ILE A 481 47.96 -33.62 18.25
N GLN A 482 47.18 -34.57 17.73
CA GLN A 482 47.54 -35.99 17.70
C GLN A 482 48.87 -36.24 17.00
N ARG A 483 49.10 -35.58 15.86
CA ARG A 483 50.33 -35.73 15.07
C ARG A 483 51.57 -35.19 15.76
N ASN A 484 51.46 -34.10 16.51
CA ASN A 484 52.60 -33.45 17.15
C ASN A 484 52.89 -34.00 18.56
N LEU A 485 51.89 -34.52 19.26
CA LEU A 485 52.09 -35.26 20.51
C LEU A 485 52.97 -36.50 20.29
N GLY A 486 52.75 -37.25 19.20
CA GLY A 486 53.58 -38.40 18.84
C GLY A 486 55.04 -38.06 18.47
N LYS A 487 55.39 -36.79 18.30
CA LYS A 487 56.74 -36.32 17.93
C LYS A 487 57.50 -35.65 19.09
N GLU A 488 56.95 -35.67 20.31
CA GLU A 488 57.51 -35.02 21.50
C GLU A 488 57.96 -33.57 21.25
N PHE A 489 57.08 -32.74 20.69
CA PHE A 489 57.42 -31.36 20.33
C PHE A 489 57.76 -30.47 21.55
N SER A 490 57.34 -30.85 22.75
CA SER A 490 57.59 -30.13 24.01
C SER A 490 57.68 -31.09 25.19
N LYS A 491 58.54 -30.78 26.17
CA LYS A 491 58.57 -31.44 27.49
C LYS A 491 57.35 -31.08 28.36
N ASN A 492 56.67 -29.98 28.03
CA ASN A 492 55.41 -29.57 28.66
C ASN A 492 54.41 -29.12 27.57
N PRO A 493 53.67 -30.05 26.94
CA PRO A 493 52.69 -29.73 25.89
C PRO A 493 51.53 -28.85 26.37
N GLN A 494 51.11 -29.01 27.63
CA GLN A 494 50.00 -28.25 28.23
C GLN A 494 50.26 -26.74 28.30
N LYS A 495 51.54 -26.32 28.32
CA LYS A 495 51.89 -24.89 28.24
C LYS A 495 51.48 -24.25 26.90
N TYR A 496 51.44 -25.02 25.82
CA TYR A 496 51.19 -24.51 24.47
C TYR A 496 49.78 -24.85 23.96
N ILE A 497 49.23 -25.98 24.39
CA ILE A 497 47.85 -26.36 24.13
C ILE A 497 46.99 -25.69 25.21
N LYS A 498 46.62 -24.42 25.00
CA LYS A 498 45.86 -23.61 25.99
C LYS A 498 44.49 -24.24 26.30
N MET A 499 43.87 -24.89 25.32
CA MET A 499 42.50 -25.42 25.40
C MET A 499 42.39 -26.75 24.64
N PRO A 500 41.75 -27.79 25.21
CA PRO A 500 41.48 -29.05 24.52
C PRO A 500 40.42 -28.87 23.42
N PRO A 501 40.36 -29.76 22.41
CA PRO A 501 39.41 -29.65 21.30
C PRO A 501 37.94 -29.54 21.73
N GLU A 502 37.55 -30.20 22.81
CA GLU A 502 36.20 -30.20 23.37
C GLU A 502 35.81 -28.82 23.93
N GLU A 503 36.76 -28.11 24.56
CA GLU A 503 36.55 -26.74 25.03
C GLU A 503 36.53 -25.74 23.86
N VAL A 504 37.34 -25.96 22.81
CA VAL A 504 37.29 -25.16 21.58
C VAL A 504 35.93 -25.31 20.88
N GLU A 505 35.38 -26.53 20.87
CA GLU A 505 34.03 -26.78 20.37
C GLU A 505 32.98 -26.00 21.16
N ALA A 506 33.03 -26.06 22.49
CA ALA A 506 32.11 -25.33 23.36
C ALA A 506 32.22 -23.81 23.16
N LEU A 507 33.44 -23.28 23.01
CA LEU A 507 33.70 -21.87 22.73
C LEU A 507 33.08 -21.43 21.40
N ILE A 508 33.33 -22.19 20.32
CA ILE A 508 32.79 -21.89 18.98
C ILE A 508 31.25 -21.93 19.01
N LYS A 509 30.65 -22.94 19.64
CA LYS A 509 29.19 -22.99 19.84
C LYS A 509 28.67 -21.79 20.64
N GLY A 510 29.47 -21.31 21.60
CA GLY A 510 29.19 -20.12 22.39
C GLY A 510 28.99 -18.85 21.54
N PHE A 511 29.71 -18.70 20.43
CA PHE A 511 29.58 -17.54 19.52
C PHE A 511 28.15 -17.37 18.99
N TYR A 512 27.38 -18.45 18.93
CA TYR A 512 26.06 -18.49 18.31
C TYR A 512 24.92 -18.66 19.32
N SER A 513 25.25 -18.76 20.63
CA SER A 513 24.30 -19.07 21.69
C SER A 513 23.58 -17.82 22.26
N GLY A 514 24.02 -16.60 21.92
CA GLY A 514 23.53 -15.33 22.47
C GLY A 514 22.14 -14.85 22.01
N GLY A 515 21.27 -15.72 21.50
CA GLY A 515 19.93 -15.37 21.03
C GLY A 515 18.81 -15.44 22.08
N SER A 516 19.08 -15.93 23.30
CA SER A 516 18.05 -16.17 24.33
C SER A 516 18.21 -15.36 25.62
N GLY A 517 19.20 -14.46 25.73
CA GLY A 517 19.57 -13.83 27.01
C GLY A 517 19.74 -12.31 27.03
N GLY A 518 19.37 -11.60 25.96
CA GLY A 518 19.26 -10.15 25.99
C GLY A 518 17.79 -9.79 25.92
N SER A 519 17.27 -9.13 26.96
CA SER A 519 15.93 -8.56 27.00
C SER A 519 15.48 -8.13 25.60
N ALA A 520 14.40 -8.75 25.10
CA ALA A 520 13.59 -8.10 24.10
C ALA A 520 13.40 -6.65 24.56
N PRO A 521 13.44 -5.64 23.67
CA PRO A 521 12.74 -4.41 24.01
C PRO A 521 11.30 -4.88 24.28
N THR A 522 10.93 -4.93 25.55
CA THR A 522 9.54 -5.00 25.94
C THR A 522 8.91 -3.88 25.15
N VAL A 523 8.09 -4.24 24.16
CA VAL A 523 7.06 -3.34 23.66
C VAL A 523 6.46 -2.74 24.93
N PRO A 524 6.54 -1.41 25.15
CA PRO A 524 5.86 -0.83 26.28
C PRO A 524 4.44 -1.37 26.19
N ALA A 525 3.98 -2.09 27.23
CA ALA A 525 2.56 -2.39 27.34
C ALA A 525 1.84 -1.07 27.04
N PRO A 526 0.78 -1.06 26.20
CA PRO A 526 0.08 0.17 25.89
C PRO A 526 -0.16 0.87 27.23
N GLU A 527 0.41 2.05 27.40
CA GLU A 527 0.23 2.82 28.62
C GLU A 527 -1.27 2.81 28.86
N LYS A 528 -1.70 2.14 29.94
CA LYS A 528 -3.02 2.39 30.47
C LYS A 528 -2.99 3.87 30.75
N VAL A 529 -3.64 4.64 29.88
CA VAL A 529 -3.92 6.05 30.08
C VAL A 529 -4.62 6.10 31.42
N THR A 530 -3.84 6.36 32.46
CA THR A 530 -4.32 6.62 33.79
C THR A 530 -4.92 7.98 33.67
N ASN A 531 -6.21 7.98 33.37
CA ASN A 531 -7.03 9.16 33.23
C ASN A 531 -7.13 9.77 34.63
N THR A 532 -6.13 10.58 34.99
CA THR A 532 -5.97 11.24 36.29
C THR A 532 -7.14 12.19 36.61
N LEU A 533 -8.00 12.46 35.63
CA LEU A 533 -9.27 13.18 35.81
C LEU A 533 -10.38 12.31 36.41
N LEU A 534 -10.38 10.99 36.19
CA LEU A 534 -11.42 10.10 36.74
C LEU A 534 -11.14 9.68 38.20
N GLN A 535 -9.85 9.60 38.59
CA GLN A 535 -9.49 9.37 39.99
C GLN A 535 -9.75 10.59 40.89
N GLN A 536 -9.74 11.81 40.34
CA GLN A 536 -10.16 13.02 41.07
C GLN A 536 -11.68 13.15 41.23
N ALA A 537 -12.47 12.36 40.49
CA ALA A 537 -13.94 12.42 40.54
C ALA A 537 -14.57 11.42 41.54
N GLY A 538 -13.79 10.52 42.16
CA GLY A 538 -14.28 9.66 43.25
C GLY A 538 -15.17 8.47 42.84
N TRP A 539 -15.09 8.00 41.59
CA TRP A 539 -15.82 6.80 41.15
C TRP A 539 -14.85 5.68 40.80
N GLY A 540 -14.77 4.66 41.66
CA GLY A 540 -13.91 3.50 41.48
C GLY A 540 -14.64 2.31 40.87
N TRP A 541 -13.95 1.60 39.97
CA TRP A 541 -13.91 0.14 39.84
C TRP A 541 -12.50 -0.25 39.39
#